data_AF-Q54P50-F1
#
_entry.id   AF-Q54P50-F1
#
_cell.length_a   1.000
_cell.length_b   1.000
_cell.length_c   1.000
_cell.angle_alpha   90.00
_cell.angle_beta   90.00
_cell.angle_gamma   90.00
#
_symmetry.space_group_name_H-M   'P 1'
#
loop_
_entity.id
_entity.type
_entity.pdbx_description
1 polymer ?
#
loop_
_entity_poly.entity_id
_entity_poly.type
_entity_poly.pdbx_seq_one_letter_code
_entity_poly.pdbx_strand_id
1 'polypeptide(L)'
;MANWEHGLCDCTSDCRVCCISYLWPNEYLFSIFIIHFKGLQIMQQRATVDNRQCEATDCLLATFFFPLVTCLTRSQIREKHGIDGNFCGDSCAVCYCTLCVVHQQTMQLQAKGEKPSGIFMS
;
A
#
# COMPACT_ATOMS: atom_id res chain seq x y z
N MET A 1 7.19 4.14 16.92
CA MET A 1 7.04 4.00 15.45
C MET A 1 7.52 2.61 15.11
N ALA A 2 6.77 1.83 14.33
CA ALA A 2 7.20 0.49 13.96
C ALA A 2 8.56 0.53 13.24
N ASN A 3 9.43 -0.44 13.50
CA ASN A 3 10.81 -0.46 12.98
C ASN A 3 10.84 -1.02 11.55
N TRP A 4 10.27 -0.26 10.61
CA TRP A 4 10.33 -0.59 9.19
C TRP A 4 11.71 -0.25 8.64
N GLU A 5 12.25 -1.10 7.76
CA GLU A 5 13.56 -0.87 7.12
C GLU A 5 13.56 0.40 6.24
N HIS A 6 12.40 0.74 5.68
CA HIS A 6 12.19 1.91 4.83
C HIS A 6 11.43 3.00 5.60
N GLY A 7 11.73 4.28 5.39
CA GLY A 7 11.07 5.40 6.08
C GLY A 7 9.64 5.66 5.58
N LEU A 8 8.76 6.19 6.45
CA LEU A 8 7.37 6.51 6.07
C LEU A 8 7.29 7.69 5.07
N CYS A 9 8.31 8.53 4.96
CA CYS A 9 8.30 9.68 4.06
C CYS A 9 8.90 9.40 2.67
N ASP A 10 9.24 8.15 2.35
CA ASP A 10 9.93 7.83 1.09
C ASP A 10 9.03 7.96 -0.16
N CYS A 11 7.72 8.14 0.01
CA CYS A 11 6.80 8.43 -1.09
C CYS A 11 7.11 9.72 -1.87
N THR A 12 7.89 10.64 -1.30
CA THR A 12 8.38 11.83 -2.03
C THR A 12 9.52 11.50 -2.98
N SER A 13 10.17 10.34 -2.84
CA SER A 13 11.16 9.84 -3.79
C SER A 13 10.52 9.55 -5.15
N ASP A 14 9.35 8.89 -5.15
CA ASP A 14 8.49 8.75 -6.32
C ASP A 14 7.58 9.97 -6.53
N CYS A 15 8.21 11.13 -6.79
CA CYS A 15 7.51 12.34 -7.22
C CYS A 15 6.53 12.07 -8.38
N ARG A 16 6.75 11.05 -9.22
CA ARG A 16 5.78 10.67 -10.26
C ARG A 16 4.40 10.35 -9.68
N VAL A 17 4.29 9.48 -8.68
CA VAL A 17 2.95 9.10 -8.16
C VAL A 17 2.32 10.23 -7.35
N CYS A 18 3.13 10.96 -6.58
CA CYS A 18 2.66 12.11 -5.80
C CYS A 18 2.22 13.28 -6.71
N CYS A 19 3.04 13.65 -7.70
CA CYS A 19 2.77 14.76 -8.61
C CYS A 19 1.68 14.44 -9.63
N ILE A 20 1.59 13.21 -10.17
CA ILE A 20 0.47 12.84 -11.06
C ILE A 20 -0.85 12.93 -10.28
N SER A 21 -0.87 12.57 -8.98
CA SER A 21 -2.05 12.74 -8.11
C SER A 21 -2.48 14.20 -7.95
N TYR A 22 -1.54 15.16 -7.99
CA TYR A 22 -1.84 16.58 -7.78
C TYR A 22 -2.06 17.38 -9.07
N LEU A 23 -1.38 17.01 -10.17
CA LEU A 23 -1.35 17.79 -11.42
C LEU A 23 -2.49 17.47 -12.40
N TRP A 24 -3.19 16.34 -12.24
CA TRP A 24 -4.24 15.91 -13.18
C TRP A 24 -5.62 15.84 -12.51
N PRO A 25 -6.25 16.99 -12.25
CA PRO A 25 -7.60 17.06 -11.69
C PRO A 25 -8.68 16.82 -12.77
N ASN A 26 -8.43 16.04 -13.83
CA ASN A 26 -9.52 15.71 -14.76
C ASN A 26 -10.51 14.80 -14.00
N GLU A 27 -11.66 15.40 -13.73
CA GLU A 27 -12.46 15.22 -12.53
C GLU A 27 -13.04 13.79 -12.44
N TYR A 28 -13.02 13.20 -11.25
CA TYR A 28 -13.50 11.85 -10.93
C TYR A 28 -12.74 10.65 -11.53
N LEU A 29 -12.54 10.58 -12.85
CA LEU A 29 -11.96 9.38 -13.48
C LEU A 29 -10.54 9.09 -13.01
N PHE A 30 -9.72 10.12 -12.81
CA PHE A 30 -8.37 9.94 -12.30
C PHE A 30 -8.36 9.50 -10.82
N SER A 31 -9.26 10.04 -9.99
CA SER A 31 -9.42 9.60 -8.60
C SER A 31 -9.89 8.15 -8.52
N ILE A 32 -10.87 7.76 -9.34
CA ILE A 32 -11.31 6.36 -9.48
C ILE A 32 -10.16 5.49 -9.95
N PHE A 33 -9.40 5.91 -10.97
CA PHE A 33 -8.22 5.17 -11.44
C PHE A 33 -7.21 4.98 -10.32
N ILE A 34 -6.87 6.03 -9.56
CA ILE A 34 -5.98 5.96 -8.41
C ILE A 34 -6.53 5.03 -7.32
N ILE A 35 -7.82 5.09 -7.00
CA ILE A 35 -8.46 4.21 -6.01
C ILE A 35 -8.42 2.75 -6.48
N HIS A 36 -8.83 2.46 -7.72
CA HIS A 36 -8.78 1.12 -8.31
C HIS A 36 -7.34 0.60 -8.38
N PHE A 37 -6.41 1.46 -8.78
CA PHE A 37 -5.01 1.14 -8.92
C PHE A 37 -4.38 0.84 -7.55
N LYS A 38 -4.64 1.68 -6.54
CA LYS A 38 -4.26 1.45 -5.14
C LYS A 38 -4.87 0.16 -4.58
N GLY A 39 -6.15 -0.08 -4.86
CA GLY A 39 -6.84 -1.32 -4.50
C GLY A 39 -6.07 -2.51 -5.06
N LEU A 40 -5.81 -2.51 -6.37
CA LEU A 40 -5.05 -3.57 -7.04
C LEU A 40 -3.65 -3.78 -6.45
N GLN A 41 -2.96 -2.72 -6.03
CA GLN A 41 -1.64 -2.83 -5.40
C GLN A 41 -1.70 -3.55 -4.06
N ILE A 42 -2.60 -3.12 -3.16
CA ILE A 42 -2.77 -3.77 -1.84
C ILE A 42 -3.19 -5.22 -2.01
N MET A 43 -3.99 -5.53 -3.03
CA MET A 43 -4.40 -6.87 -3.39
C MET A 43 -3.22 -7.76 -3.75
N GLN A 44 -2.34 -7.28 -4.62
CA GLN A 44 -1.14 -8.01 -5.00
C GLN A 44 -0.18 -8.17 -3.82
N GLN A 45 -0.03 -7.12 -3.00
CA GLN A 45 0.76 -7.21 -1.77
C GLN A 45 0.18 -8.27 -0.84
N ARG A 46 -1.14 -8.27 -0.62
CA ARG A 46 -1.82 -9.25 0.24
C ARG A 46 -1.72 -10.67 -0.32
N ALA A 47 -1.96 -10.85 -1.61
CA ALA A 47 -1.77 -12.13 -2.30
C ALA A 47 -0.34 -12.66 -2.12
N THR A 48 0.66 -11.78 -2.20
CA THR A 48 2.06 -12.12 -1.99
C THR A 48 2.37 -12.44 -0.52
N VAL A 49 1.76 -11.70 0.42
CA VAL A 49 1.90 -11.95 1.86
C VAL A 49 1.24 -13.27 2.26
N ASP A 50 -0.01 -13.50 1.84
CA ASP A 50 -0.82 -14.69 2.13
C ASP A 50 -0.45 -15.91 1.27
N ASN A 51 0.46 -15.79 0.29
CA ASN A 51 0.76 -16.82 -0.72
C ASN A 51 -0.50 -17.36 -1.45
N ARG A 52 -1.53 -16.53 -1.65
CA ARG A 52 -2.79 -16.90 -2.31
C ARG A 52 -3.00 -16.10 -3.59
N GLN A 53 -3.83 -16.61 -4.50
CA GLN A 53 -4.23 -15.89 -5.71
C GLN A 53 -5.23 -14.78 -5.39
N CYS A 54 -5.26 -13.72 -6.21
CA CYS A 54 -6.17 -12.59 -6.03
C CYS A 54 -7.64 -13.04 -6.13
N GLU A 55 -8.44 -12.82 -5.09
CA GLU A 55 -9.89 -13.01 -5.12
C GLU A 55 -10.60 -11.68 -5.42
N ALA A 56 -11.67 -11.71 -6.23
CA ALA A 56 -12.43 -10.51 -6.57
C ALA A 56 -13.09 -9.83 -5.34
N THR A 57 -13.37 -10.60 -4.29
CA THR A 57 -13.92 -10.13 -3.00
C THR A 57 -12.98 -9.16 -2.31
N ASP A 58 -11.68 -9.45 -2.33
CA ASP A 58 -10.67 -8.57 -1.75
C ASP A 58 -10.61 -7.24 -2.53
N CYS A 59 -10.95 -7.24 -3.84
CA CYS A 59 -10.93 -6.03 -4.68
C CYS A 59 -12.04 -5.06 -4.26
N LEU A 60 -13.24 -5.58 -3.99
CA LEU A 60 -14.34 -4.79 -3.46
C LEU A 60 -14.00 -4.23 -2.07
N LEU A 61 -13.42 -5.07 -1.20
CA LEU A 61 -13.05 -4.65 0.15
C LEU A 61 -11.94 -3.60 0.13
N ALA A 62 -10.92 -3.76 -0.73
CA ALA A 62 -9.84 -2.79 -0.90
C ALA A 62 -10.34 -1.47 -1.50
N THR A 63 -11.39 -1.52 -2.33
CA THR A 63 -11.99 -0.33 -2.94
C THR A 63 -12.83 0.45 -1.92
N PHE A 64 -13.68 -0.23 -1.13
CA PHE A 64 -14.60 0.41 -0.18
C PHE A 64 -13.96 0.72 1.18
N PHE A 65 -13.09 -0.16 1.68
CA PHE A 65 -12.45 -0.06 3.00
C PHE A 65 -10.93 0.05 2.88
N PHE A 66 -10.46 0.82 1.90
CA PHE A 66 -9.04 1.03 1.60
C PHE A 66 -8.14 1.25 2.83
N PRO A 67 -8.41 2.20 3.74
CA PRO A 67 -7.53 2.43 4.89
C PRO A 67 -7.49 1.23 5.84
N LEU A 68 -8.61 0.54 6.05
CA LEU A 68 -8.65 -0.63 6.93
C LEU A 68 -7.89 -1.80 6.35
N VAL A 69 -8.08 -2.10 5.05
CA VAL A 69 -7.33 -3.18 4.39
C VAL A 69 -5.84 -2.87 4.40
N THR A 70 -5.45 -1.61 4.19
CA THR A 70 -4.04 -1.19 4.31
C THR A 70 -3.48 -1.44 5.71
N CYS A 71 -4.24 -1.11 6.77
CA CYS A 71 -3.82 -1.41 8.14
C CYS A 71 -3.68 -2.92 8.39
N LEU A 72 -4.60 -3.73 7.87
CA LEU A 72 -4.55 -5.19 8.02
C LEU A 72 -3.37 -5.79 7.27
N THR A 73 -3.13 -5.42 6.00
CA THR A 73 -1.96 -5.90 5.26
C THR A 73 -0.66 -5.46 5.92
N ARG A 74 -0.64 -4.26 6.51
CA ARG A 74 0.48 -3.77 7.30
C ARG A 74 0.73 -4.63 8.53
N SER A 75 -0.32 -5.00 9.27
CA SER A 75 -0.21 -5.93 10.41
C SER A 75 0.33 -7.28 9.96
N GLN A 76 -0.19 -7.83 8.85
CA GLN A 76 0.26 -9.12 8.31
C GLN A 76 1.73 -9.10 7.88
N ILE A 77 2.18 -8.03 7.20
CA ILE A 77 3.60 -7.85 6.83
C ILE A 77 4.47 -7.75 8.08
N ARG A 78 4.00 -7.06 9.13
CA ARG A 78 4.71 -6.96 10.41
C ARG A 78 4.80 -8.31 11.12
N GLU A 79 3.72 -9.08 11.16
CA GLU A 79 3.70 -10.45 11.71
C GLU A 79 4.64 -11.37 10.93
N LYS A 80 4.58 -11.34 9.59
CA LYS A 80 5.45 -12.14 8.70
C LYS A 80 6.93 -11.75 8.80
N HIS A 81 7.24 -10.53 9.24
CA HIS A 81 8.61 -10.03 9.32
C HIS A 81 9.10 -9.76 10.75
N GLY A 82 8.30 -10.07 11.78
CA GLY A 82 8.66 -9.83 13.17
C GLY A 82 8.88 -8.34 13.53
N ILE A 83 8.16 -7.42 12.88
CA ILE A 83 8.32 -5.97 13.09
C ILE A 83 7.39 -5.50 14.22
N ASP A 84 7.98 -5.02 15.31
CA ASP A 84 7.25 -4.42 16.42
C ASP A 84 6.43 -3.22 15.98
N GLY A 85 5.17 -3.17 16.43
CA GLY A 85 4.25 -2.08 16.14
C GLY A 85 2.86 -2.36 16.68
N ASN A 86 1.99 -1.36 16.60
CA ASN A 86 0.61 -1.46 17.05
C ASN A 86 -0.32 -1.02 15.93
N PHE A 87 -1.53 -1.60 15.89
CA PHE A 87 -2.58 -1.20 14.95
C PHE A 87 -2.87 0.31 14.98
N CYS A 88 -2.73 0.95 16.15
CA CYS A 88 -2.84 2.40 16.29
C CYS A 88 -1.77 3.16 15.49
N GLY A 89 -0.51 2.71 15.53
CA GLY A 89 0.56 3.31 14.74
C GLY A 89 0.36 3.11 13.23
N ASP A 90 -0.18 1.96 12.85
CA ASP A 90 -0.52 1.65 11.46
C ASP A 90 -1.68 2.54 10.97
N SER A 91 -2.70 2.73 11.80
CA SER A 91 -3.82 3.64 11.53
C SER A 91 -3.35 5.10 11.40
N CYS A 92 -2.49 5.58 12.31
CA CYS A 92 -1.92 6.92 12.22
C CYS A 92 -1.09 7.11 10.94
N ALA A 93 -0.32 6.10 10.53
CA ALA A 93 0.47 6.15 9.30
C ALA A 93 -0.43 6.19 8.04
N VAL A 94 -1.50 5.39 8.04
CA VAL A 94 -2.50 5.37 6.96
C VAL A 94 -3.25 6.71 6.88
N CYS A 95 -3.59 7.32 8.02
CA CYS A 95 -4.17 8.65 8.11
C CYS A 95 -3.18 9.75 7.66
N TYR A 96 -1.89 9.61 7.98
CA TYR A 96 -0.87 10.58 7.59
C TYR A 96 -0.68 10.61 6.08
N CYS A 97 -0.42 9.43 5.48
CA CYS A 97 -0.45 9.28 4.04
C CYS A 97 -0.52 7.81 3.64
N THR A 98 -1.66 7.38 3.11
CA THR A 98 -1.80 5.99 2.67
C THR A 98 -0.91 5.66 1.48
N LEU A 99 -0.55 6.64 0.62
CA LEU A 99 0.42 6.41 -0.46
C LEU A 99 1.77 5.98 0.10
N CYS A 100 2.26 6.66 1.14
CA CYS A 100 3.56 6.36 1.69
C CYS A 100 3.58 5.05 2.46
N VAL A 101 2.47 4.70 3.12
CA VAL A 101 2.30 3.38 3.72
C VAL A 101 2.38 2.27 2.66
N VAL A 102 1.63 2.40 1.57
CA VAL A 102 1.61 1.40 0.48
C VAL A 102 2.97 1.30 -0.20
N HIS A 103 3.63 2.44 -0.42
CA HIS A 103 4.99 2.48 -0.98
C HIS A 103 6.00 1.79 -0.04
N GLN A 104 5.96 2.11 1.26
CA GLN A 104 6.80 1.47 2.28
C GLN A 104 6.58 -0.05 2.32
N GLN A 105 5.34 -0.52 2.25
CA GLN A 105 5.01 -1.94 2.15
C GLN A 105 5.57 -2.56 0.86
N THR A 106 5.46 -1.86 -0.26
CA THR A 106 5.97 -2.31 -1.57
C THR A 106 7.48 -2.49 -1.53
N MET A 107 8.21 -1.50 -1.01
CA MET A 107 9.66 -1.56 -0.85
C MET A 107 10.07 -2.68 0.10
N GLN A 108 9.33 -2.89 1.19
CA GLN A 108 9.59 -3.98 2.12
C GLN A 108 9.43 -5.36 1.48
N LEU A 109 8.41 -5.53 0.64
CA LEU A 109 8.17 -6.77 -0.12
C LEU A 109 9.26 -6.95 -1.19
N GLN A 110 9.59 -5.91 -1.94
CA GLN A 110 10.64 -5.92 -2.96
C GLN A 110 12.01 -6.27 -2.38
N ALA A 111 12.38 -5.67 -1.24
CA ALA A 111 13.64 -5.97 -0.54
C ALA A 111 13.76 -7.46 -0.16
N LYS A 112 12.63 -8.15 0.01
CA LYS A 112 12.57 -9.58 0.34
C LYS A 112 12.42 -10.48 -0.89
N GLY A 113 12.49 -9.93 -2.10
CA GLY A 113 12.33 -10.68 -3.35
C GLY A 113 10.89 -11.07 -3.68
N GLU A 114 9.93 -10.60 -2.89
CA GLU A 114 8.51 -10.73 -3.19
C GLU A 114 8.16 -9.62 -4.18
N LYS A 115 7.84 -9.99 -5.44
CA LYS A 115 7.60 -9.02 -6.52
C LYS A 115 6.09 -8.69 -6.64
N PRO A 116 5.52 -7.69 -5.93
CA PRO A 116 4.15 -7.27 -6.16
C PRO A 116 4.01 -6.60 -7.54
N SER A 117 3.16 -7.13 -8.42
CA SER A 117 2.95 -6.67 -9.81
C SER A 117 2.27 -5.28 -9.94
N GLY A 118 2.79 -4.25 -9.28
CA GLY A 118 2.32 -2.86 -9.37
C GLY A 118 3.31 -1.96 -10.13
N ILE A 119 2.83 -0.85 -10.70
CA ILE A 119 3.65 0.13 -11.46
C ILE A 119 4.83 0.72 -10.67
N PHE A 120 4.86 0.63 -9.33
CA PHE A 120 6.04 0.99 -8.53
C PHE A 120 7.27 0.11 -8.85
N MET A 121 7.16 -0.85 -9.77
CA MET A 121 8.24 -1.67 -10.31
C MET A 121 8.73 -1.29 -11.69
N SER A 122 8.18 -0.24 -12.32
CA SER A 122 8.61 0.21 -13.63
C SER A 122 9.66 1.31 -13.56
#